data_AF-A0A509L923-F1
#
_entry.id   AF-A0A509L923-F1
#
_cell.length_a   1.000
_cell.length_b   1.000
_cell.length_c   1.000
_cell.angle_alpha   90.00
_cell.angle_beta   90.00
_cell.angle_gamma   90.00
#
_symmetry.space_group_name_H-M   'P 1'
#
loop_
_entity.id
_entity.type
_entity.pdbx_description
1 polymer ?
#
loop_
_entity_poly.entity_id
_entity_poly.type
_entity_poly.pdbx_seq_one_letter_code
_entity_poly.pdbx_strand_id
1 'polypeptide(L)'
;MEKQISKITVDRNAGVEMKKAEIFETTYRRYLEQIADIDLIAKSGTLGAEVSDDTLLIPFYGKPHSVSKAGVVDAAGQKATFAVSVLLCCYVLQCPEKEPEPGEWVTYREFKDAGPLVSYFTTNTNKIIETTFAGRIDVLKSACRRMGGRILEEPAFDTAVMLEMLPRIPVFFRFNDQDDMFPAQSSILFRQSAEKHLDMECLAIGGTYLTGLLIRGTDKEAG
;
A
#
# COMPACT_ATOMS: atom_id res chain seq x y z
N MET A 1 -15.89 -26.48 31.57
CA MET A 1 -14.93 -26.75 30.48
C MET A 1 -14.88 -25.58 29.48
N GLU A 2 -16.03 -25.08 28.97
CA GLU A 2 -16.09 -23.95 28.02
C GLU A 2 -15.47 -22.63 28.53
N LYS A 3 -15.68 -22.25 29.81
CA LYS A 3 -15.08 -21.03 30.39
C LYS A 3 -13.54 -21.07 30.47
N GLN A 4 -12.94 -22.24 30.53
CA GLN A 4 -11.49 -22.40 30.66
C GLN A 4 -10.80 -22.40 29.28
N ILE A 5 -11.48 -22.91 28.25
CA ILE A 5 -11.02 -22.87 26.85
C ILE A 5 -11.06 -21.42 26.32
N SER A 6 -12.12 -20.65 26.62
CA SER A 6 -12.22 -19.24 26.23
C SER A 6 -11.09 -18.37 26.82
N LYS A 7 -10.74 -18.57 28.11
CA LYS A 7 -9.67 -17.81 28.76
C LYS A 7 -8.28 -18.13 28.19
N ILE A 8 -8.00 -19.41 27.91
CA ILE A 8 -6.72 -19.85 27.30
C ILE A 8 -6.54 -19.27 25.89
N THR A 9 -7.61 -19.19 25.09
CA THR A 9 -7.56 -18.60 23.74
C THR A 9 -7.33 -17.09 23.78
N VAL A 10 -7.94 -16.38 24.75
CA VAL A 10 -7.74 -14.93 24.94
C VAL A 10 -6.31 -14.63 25.40
N ASP A 11 -5.79 -15.34 26.38
CA ASP A 11 -4.43 -15.13 26.91
C ASP A 11 -3.36 -15.44 25.84
N ARG A 12 -3.60 -16.46 24.99
CA ARG A 12 -2.70 -16.79 23.87
C ARG A 12 -2.74 -15.73 22.77
N ASN A 13 -3.90 -15.19 22.43
CA ASN A 13 -4.03 -14.12 21.44
C ASN A 13 -3.39 -12.82 21.94
N ALA A 14 -3.61 -12.46 23.20
CA ALA A 14 -2.97 -11.31 23.84
C ALA A 14 -1.43 -11.45 23.84
N GLY A 15 -0.89 -12.63 24.17
CA GLY A 15 0.55 -12.89 24.10
C GLY A 15 1.15 -12.77 22.70
N VAL A 16 0.40 -13.16 21.66
CA VAL A 16 0.82 -12.98 20.26
C VAL A 16 0.76 -11.52 19.83
N GLU A 17 -0.28 -10.77 20.24
CA GLU A 17 -0.42 -9.34 19.95
C GLU A 17 0.68 -8.51 20.62
N MET A 18 0.99 -8.76 21.90
CA MET A 18 2.08 -8.07 22.59
C MET A 18 3.43 -8.34 21.91
N LYS A 19 3.72 -9.59 21.56
CA LYS A 19 4.98 -9.94 20.88
C LYS A 19 5.09 -9.27 19.50
N LYS A 20 3.98 -9.17 18.75
CA LYS A 20 3.95 -8.43 17.48
C LYS A 20 4.18 -6.94 17.69
N ALA A 21 3.58 -6.36 18.73
CA ALA A 21 3.78 -4.95 19.08
C ALA A 21 5.25 -4.65 19.44
N GLU A 22 5.90 -5.51 20.22
CA GLU A 22 7.34 -5.36 20.56
C GLU A 22 8.26 -5.45 19.33
N ILE A 23 8.02 -6.42 18.45
CA ILE A 23 8.79 -6.57 17.20
C ILE A 23 8.59 -5.34 16.29
N PHE A 24 7.36 -4.83 16.22
CA PHE A 24 7.06 -3.60 15.53
C PHE A 24 7.86 -2.44 16.11
N GLU A 25 7.71 -2.15 17.40
CA GLU A 25 8.34 -0.98 18.02
C GLU A 25 9.86 -1.00 17.83
N THR A 26 10.47 -2.19 17.92
CA THR A 26 11.90 -2.39 17.67
C THR A 26 12.25 -2.07 16.21
N THR A 27 11.51 -2.62 15.25
CA THR A 27 11.74 -2.41 13.82
C THR A 27 11.57 -0.94 13.43
N TYR A 28 10.50 -0.32 13.92
CA TYR A 28 10.18 1.07 13.64
C TYR A 28 11.19 2.03 14.26
N ARG A 29 11.59 1.81 15.51
CA ARG A 29 12.64 2.61 16.16
C ARG A 29 13.94 2.55 15.38
N ARG A 30 14.35 1.35 14.95
CA ARG A 30 15.54 1.18 14.10
C ARG A 30 15.46 1.97 12.79
N TYR A 31 14.29 2.01 12.15
CA TYR A 31 14.13 2.84 10.96
C TYR A 31 14.21 4.34 11.26
N LEU A 32 13.62 4.80 12.36
CA LEU A 32 13.73 6.20 12.77
C LEU A 32 15.16 6.60 13.11
N GLU A 33 15.93 5.71 13.73
CA GLU A 33 17.37 5.90 13.98
C GLU A 33 18.14 6.07 12.66
N GLN A 34 17.91 5.20 11.67
CA GLN A 34 18.53 5.34 10.35
C GLN A 34 18.11 6.60 9.61
N ILE A 35 16.83 6.99 9.73
CA ILE A 35 16.29 8.23 9.14
C ILE A 35 16.91 9.46 9.81
N ALA A 36 17.28 9.40 11.08
CA ALA A 36 17.91 10.52 11.79
C ALA A 36 19.29 10.87 11.23
N ASP A 37 19.97 9.91 10.58
CA ASP A 37 21.28 10.09 9.96
C ASP A 37 21.20 10.53 8.48
N ILE A 38 19.99 10.69 7.93
CA ILE A 38 19.76 11.10 6.54
C ILE A 38 19.45 12.60 6.47
N ASP A 39 20.10 13.30 5.54
CA ASP A 39 19.67 14.64 5.11
C ASP A 39 18.39 14.51 4.28
N LEU A 40 17.24 14.62 4.96
CA LEU A 40 15.92 14.47 4.35
C LEU A 40 15.63 15.55 3.32
N ILE A 41 16.16 16.77 3.52
CA ILE A 41 15.98 17.88 2.57
C ILE A 41 16.69 17.55 1.27
N ALA A 42 17.95 17.13 1.35
CA ALA A 42 18.71 16.70 0.17
C ALA A 42 18.08 15.48 -0.53
N LYS A 43 17.43 14.58 0.23
CA LYS A 43 16.80 13.37 -0.32
C LYS A 43 15.41 13.60 -0.92
N SER A 44 14.74 14.71 -0.62
CA SER A 44 13.37 15.01 -1.08
C SER A 44 13.16 14.82 -2.59
N GLY A 45 14.11 15.32 -3.41
CA GLY A 45 14.02 15.24 -4.87
C GLY A 45 14.05 13.81 -5.41
N THR A 46 14.89 12.93 -4.85
CA THR A 46 14.95 11.53 -5.30
C THR A 46 13.68 10.77 -4.92
N LEU A 47 13.13 11.07 -3.74
CA LEU A 47 11.86 10.53 -3.26
C LEU A 47 10.62 11.08 -3.97
N GLY A 48 10.76 12.14 -4.78
CA GLY A 48 9.60 12.86 -5.34
C GLY A 48 8.70 13.43 -4.24
N ALA A 49 9.30 13.78 -3.10
CA ALA A 49 8.63 14.31 -1.93
C ALA A 49 8.84 15.82 -1.82
N GLU A 50 7.92 16.48 -1.11
CA GLU A 50 8.08 17.89 -0.74
C GLU A 50 8.71 17.99 0.66
N VAL A 51 9.22 19.17 1.01
CA VAL A 51 9.76 19.46 2.34
C VAL A 51 8.92 20.55 2.99
N SER A 52 8.49 20.31 4.23
CA SER A 52 7.86 21.32 5.09
C SER A 52 8.36 21.16 6.51
N ASP A 53 8.81 22.25 7.13
CA ASP A 53 9.26 22.30 8.53
C ASP A 53 10.23 21.17 8.90
N ASP A 54 11.27 20.97 8.09
CA ASP A 54 12.29 19.92 8.25
C ASP A 54 11.74 18.47 8.20
N THR A 55 10.55 18.28 7.64
CA THR A 55 9.95 16.96 7.41
C THR A 55 9.70 16.69 5.94
N LEU A 56 9.75 15.42 5.54
CA LEU A 56 9.36 14.99 4.21
C LEU A 56 7.85 14.82 4.14
N LEU A 57 7.21 15.50 3.20
CA LEU A 57 5.82 15.28 2.84
C LEU A 57 5.76 14.29 1.68
N ILE A 58 5.37 13.07 1.99
CA ILE A 58 5.29 11.97 1.01
C ILE A 58 3.80 11.63 0.79
N PRO A 59 3.29 11.77 -0.44
CA PRO A 59 1.94 11.31 -0.76
C PRO A 59 1.91 9.79 -0.85
N PHE A 60 0.98 9.16 -0.12
CA PHE A 60 0.66 7.73 -0.24
C PHE A 60 -0.79 7.60 -0.73
N TYR A 61 -0.97 7.18 -1.98
CA TYR A 61 -2.24 7.27 -2.70
C TYR A 61 -2.91 8.65 -2.60
N GLY A 62 -2.12 9.70 -2.87
CA GLY A 62 -2.56 11.08 -2.87
C GLY A 62 -2.80 11.71 -1.49
N LYS A 63 -2.67 10.96 -0.39
CA LYS A 63 -2.75 11.51 0.97
C LYS A 63 -1.36 11.84 1.49
N PRO A 64 -1.08 13.10 1.88
CA PRO A 64 0.25 13.48 2.37
C PRO A 64 0.49 12.90 3.78
N HIS A 65 1.72 12.45 4.00
CA HIS A 65 2.24 12.01 5.29
C HIS A 65 3.56 12.72 5.56
N SER A 66 3.72 13.25 6.78
CA SER A 66 4.98 13.82 7.22
C SER A 66 5.86 12.73 7.83
N VAL A 67 7.10 12.62 7.33
CA VAL A 67 8.11 11.65 7.75
C VAL A 67 9.32 12.40 8.29
N SER A 68 9.73 12.05 9.50
CA SER A 68 10.92 12.60 10.16
C SER A 68 11.50 11.58 11.16
N LYS A 69 12.62 11.93 11.81
CA LYS A 69 13.18 11.15 12.92
C LYS A 69 12.24 11.01 14.12
N ALA A 70 11.25 11.90 14.26
CA ALA A 70 10.26 11.83 15.34
C ALA A 70 9.15 10.81 15.05
N GLY A 71 8.96 10.44 13.78
CA GLY A 71 7.95 9.48 13.38
C GLY A 71 7.29 9.81 12.04
N VAL A 72 6.17 9.12 11.80
CA VAL A 72 5.32 9.25 10.62
C VAL A 72 3.92 9.65 11.06
N VAL A 73 3.45 10.78 10.54
CA VAL A 73 2.11 11.32 10.84
C VAL A 73 1.33 11.57 9.56
N ASP A 74 0.02 11.41 9.64
CA ASP A 74 -0.89 11.71 8.54
C ASP A 74 -1.19 13.23 8.45
N ALA A 75 -2.00 13.61 7.46
CA ALA A 75 -2.40 15.00 7.23
C ALA A 75 -3.16 15.64 8.42
N ALA A 76 -3.72 14.84 9.34
CA ALA A 76 -4.38 15.34 10.54
C ALA A 76 -3.42 15.45 11.74
N GLY A 77 -2.13 15.19 11.54
CA GLY A 77 -1.11 15.17 12.60
C GLY A 77 -1.21 13.93 13.49
N GLN A 78 -1.99 12.92 13.10
CA GLN A 78 -2.14 11.68 13.87
C GLN A 78 -1.05 10.69 13.45
N LYS A 79 -0.61 9.86 14.40
CA LYS A 79 0.36 8.81 14.11
C LYS A 79 -0.21 7.88 13.02
N ALA A 80 0.54 7.67 11.96
CA ALA A 80 0.16 6.75 10.90
C ALA A 80 0.06 5.32 11.46
N THR A 81 -0.71 4.46 10.79
CA THR A 81 -0.77 3.04 11.19
C THR A 81 0.62 2.40 11.08
N PHE A 82 0.82 1.28 11.77
CA PHE A 82 2.07 0.53 11.71
C PHE A 82 2.50 0.25 10.26
N ALA A 83 1.60 -0.32 9.47
CA ALA A 83 1.89 -0.71 8.10
C ALA A 83 2.30 0.48 7.22
N VAL A 84 1.62 1.62 7.35
CA VAL A 84 1.95 2.85 6.62
C VAL A 84 3.29 3.42 7.10
N SER A 85 3.55 3.40 8.40
CA SER A 85 4.81 3.88 8.98
C SER A 85 6.00 3.07 8.46
N VAL A 86 5.91 1.74 8.45
CA VAL A 86 6.96 0.87 7.90
C VAL A 86 7.16 1.12 6.42
N LEU A 87 6.09 1.14 5.63
CA LEU A 87 6.17 1.35 4.19
C LEU A 87 6.86 2.68 3.85
N LEU A 88 6.48 3.77 4.51
CA LEU A 88 7.07 5.09 4.26
C LEU A 88 8.51 5.19 4.74
N CYS A 89 8.84 4.58 5.89
CA CYS A 89 10.23 4.49 6.33
C CYS A 89 11.09 3.67 5.34
N CYS A 90 10.61 2.51 4.90
CA CYS A 90 11.29 1.69 3.90
C CYS A 90 11.50 2.47 2.60
N TYR A 91 10.51 3.23 2.15
CA TYR A 91 10.66 4.08 0.97
C TYR A 91 11.78 5.11 1.12
N VAL A 92 11.82 5.83 2.24
CA VAL A 92 12.89 6.80 2.53
C VAL A 92 14.26 6.14 2.56
N LEU A 93 14.36 4.95 3.15
CA LEU A 93 15.63 4.25 3.34
C LEU A 93 16.14 3.57 2.07
N GLN A 94 15.24 2.97 1.29
CA GLN A 94 15.59 2.10 0.16
C GLN A 94 15.61 2.83 -1.19
N CYS A 95 14.88 3.96 -1.32
CA CYS A 95 14.83 4.69 -2.58
C CYS A 95 16.25 5.05 -3.06
N PRO A 96 16.61 4.69 -4.30
CA PRO A 96 17.94 4.90 -4.83
C PRO A 96 18.19 6.39 -5.08
N GLU A 97 19.46 6.78 -5.12
CA GLU A 97 19.85 8.16 -5.43
C GLU A 97 19.51 8.55 -6.87
N LYS A 98 19.58 7.58 -7.80
CA LYS A 98 19.22 7.75 -9.20
C LYS A 98 18.01 6.90 -9.52
N GLU A 99 17.03 7.52 -10.17
CA GLU A 99 15.84 6.82 -10.65
C GLU A 99 16.25 5.70 -11.63
N PRO A 100 15.88 4.44 -11.37
CA PRO A 100 16.10 3.34 -12.30
C PRO A 100 15.18 3.43 -13.52
N GLU A 101 15.57 2.78 -14.61
CA GLU A 101 14.65 2.58 -15.74
C GLU A 101 13.40 1.83 -15.27
N PRO A 102 12.18 2.25 -15.66
CA PRO A 102 10.94 1.69 -15.12
C PRO A 102 10.80 0.18 -15.36
N GLY A 103 11.26 -0.29 -16.52
CA GLY A 103 11.00 -1.65 -17.00
C GLY A 103 9.53 -1.91 -17.33
N GLU A 104 9.22 -3.19 -17.51
CA GLU A 104 7.87 -3.66 -17.86
C GLU A 104 6.88 -3.52 -16.71
N TRP A 105 5.59 -3.57 -17.05
CA TRP A 105 4.53 -3.75 -16.06
C TRP A 105 4.42 -5.21 -15.68
N VAL A 106 4.60 -5.50 -14.39
CA VAL A 106 4.58 -6.86 -13.86
C VAL A 106 3.60 -6.96 -12.69
N THR A 107 2.99 -8.12 -12.53
CA THR A 107 2.17 -8.45 -11.36
C THR A 107 3.06 -8.77 -10.16
N TYR A 108 2.51 -8.65 -8.95
CA TYR A 108 3.26 -8.89 -7.72
C TYR A 108 4.01 -10.24 -7.70
N ARG A 109 3.43 -11.30 -8.26
CA ARG A 109 4.03 -12.65 -8.25
C ARG A 109 5.29 -12.80 -9.12
N GLU A 110 5.56 -11.85 -10.00
CA GLU A 110 6.68 -11.91 -10.96
C GLU A 110 7.98 -11.37 -10.36
N PHE A 111 7.93 -10.68 -9.21
CA PHE A 111 9.13 -10.24 -8.51
C PHE A 111 9.87 -11.41 -7.85
N LYS A 112 11.21 -11.34 -7.89
CA LYS A 112 12.14 -12.41 -7.46
C LYS A 112 11.91 -12.90 -6.02
N ASP A 113 11.47 -12.03 -5.12
CA ASP A 113 11.29 -12.33 -3.69
C ASP A 113 9.83 -12.26 -3.21
N ALA A 114 8.86 -12.20 -4.15
CA ALA A 114 7.44 -12.10 -3.80
C ALA A 114 6.82 -13.41 -3.34
N GLY A 115 7.44 -14.55 -3.67
CA GLY A 115 6.93 -15.91 -3.47
C GLY A 115 6.20 -16.16 -2.15
N PRO A 116 6.80 -15.85 -0.98
CA PRO A 116 6.19 -16.06 0.33
C PRO A 116 4.87 -15.32 0.57
N LEU A 117 4.66 -14.18 -0.12
CA LEU A 117 3.52 -13.29 0.07
C LEU A 117 2.51 -13.33 -1.08
N VAL A 118 2.74 -14.09 -2.16
CA VAL A 118 1.84 -14.14 -3.33
C VAL A 118 0.42 -14.55 -2.93
N SER A 119 0.27 -15.58 -2.10
CA SER A 119 -1.04 -16.06 -1.65
C SER A 119 -1.74 -15.02 -0.76
N TYR A 120 -0.98 -14.39 0.13
CA TYR A 120 -1.48 -13.30 0.97
C TYR A 120 -1.98 -12.13 0.11
N PHE A 121 -1.17 -11.66 -0.84
CA PHE A 121 -1.51 -10.56 -1.74
C PHE A 121 -2.75 -10.88 -2.56
N THR A 122 -2.81 -12.06 -3.18
CA THR A 122 -3.96 -12.47 -4.00
C THR A 122 -5.24 -12.50 -3.18
N THR A 123 -5.19 -13.06 -1.97
CA THR A 123 -6.38 -13.26 -1.12
C THR A 123 -6.85 -11.94 -0.49
N ASN A 124 -5.94 -11.09 -0.03
CA ASN A 124 -6.26 -9.86 0.69
C ASN A 124 -6.35 -8.63 -0.21
N THR A 125 -6.01 -8.77 -1.49
CA THR A 125 -6.08 -7.69 -2.47
C THR A 125 -7.02 -8.06 -3.60
N ASN A 126 -6.56 -8.87 -4.55
CA ASN A 126 -7.31 -9.18 -5.78
C ASN A 126 -8.69 -9.76 -5.48
N LYS A 127 -8.76 -10.81 -4.64
CA LYS A 127 -10.03 -11.50 -4.36
C LYS A 127 -11.02 -10.63 -3.59
N ILE A 128 -10.55 -9.76 -2.70
CA ILE A 128 -11.43 -8.81 -2.01
C ILE A 128 -11.98 -7.78 -2.97
N ILE A 129 -11.15 -7.21 -3.86
CA ILE A 129 -11.61 -6.25 -4.87
C ILE A 129 -12.62 -6.92 -5.82
N GLU A 130 -12.32 -8.11 -6.33
CA GLU A 130 -13.19 -8.89 -7.22
C GLU A 130 -14.56 -9.14 -6.59
N THR A 131 -14.58 -9.71 -5.38
CA THR A 131 -15.83 -10.05 -4.70
C THR A 131 -16.60 -8.81 -4.24
N THR A 132 -15.91 -7.74 -3.87
CA THR A 132 -16.56 -6.48 -3.50
C THR A 132 -17.18 -5.83 -4.72
N PHE A 133 -16.46 -5.67 -5.83
CA PHE A 133 -16.92 -4.83 -6.93
C PHE A 133 -17.61 -5.59 -8.08
N ALA A 134 -17.82 -6.90 -7.94
CA ALA A 134 -18.60 -7.69 -8.89
C ALA A 134 -20.01 -7.10 -9.10
N GLY A 135 -20.35 -6.82 -10.36
CA GLY A 135 -21.57 -6.14 -10.80
C GLY A 135 -21.64 -4.65 -10.44
N ARG A 136 -20.53 -4.05 -9.99
CA ARG A 136 -20.47 -2.69 -9.41
C ARG A 136 -19.31 -1.86 -9.98
N ILE A 137 -18.97 -2.05 -11.25
CA ILE A 137 -17.84 -1.37 -11.89
C ILE A 137 -17.89 0.17 -11.81
N ASP A 138 -19.06 0.79 -11.86
CA ASP A 138 -19.18 2.25 -11.75
C ASP A 138 -18.82 2.78 -10.35
N VAL A 139 -19.12 2.00 -9.31
CA VAL A 139 -18.72 2.29 -7.93
C VAL A 139 -17.19 2.19 -7.81
N LEU A 140 -16.59 1.15 -8.41
CA LEU A 140 -15.14 0.98 -8.46
C LEU A 140 -14.45 2.16 -9.19
N LYS A 141 -14.94 2.53 -10.38
CA LYS A 141 -14.42 3.68 -11.15
C LYS A 141 -14.51 4.97 -10.33
N SER A 142 -15.60 5.18 -9.61
CA SER A 142 -15.80 6.37 -8.78
C SER A 142 -14.85 6.39 -7.57
N ALA A 143 -14.65 5.25 -6.91
CA ALA A 143 -13.67 5.11 -5.82
C ALA A 143 -12.24 5.40 -6.31
N CYS A 144 -11.85 4.85 -7.46
CA CYS A 144 -10.57 5.12 -8.10
C CYS A 144 -10.37 6.62 -8.40
N ARG A 145 -11.36 7.29 -8.99
CA ARG A 145 -11.29 8.73 -9.30
C ARG A 145 -11.12 9.59 -8.05
N ARG A 146 -11.81 9.25 -6.94
CA ARG A 146 -11.66 9.96 -5.66
C ARG A 146 -10.25 9.90 -5.09
N MET A 147 -9.49 8.87 -5.46
CA MET A 147 -8.08 8.72 -5.08
C MET A 147 -7.11 9.40 -6.06
N GLY A 148 -7.61 10.17 -7.03
CA GLY A 148 -6.80 10.75 -8.11
C GLY A 148 -6.46 9.76 -9.22
N GLY A 149 -7.11 8.60 -9.25
CA GLY A 149 -6.92 7.60 -10.29
C GLY A 149 -7.37 8.10 -11.66
N ARG A 150 -6.52 7.92 -12.67
CA ARG A 150 -6.83 8.26 -14.06
C ARG A 150 -7.33 7.02 -14.78
N ILE A 151 -8.57 7.06 -15.25
CA ILE A 151 -9.14 6.00 -16.08
C ILE A 151 -8.45 6.03 -17.45
N LEU A 152 -8.04 4.85 -17.93
CA LEU A 152 -7.41 4.65 -19.23
C LEU A 152 -8.33 3.81 -20.12
N GLU A 153 -8.25 4.04 -21.43
CA GLU A 153 -8.88 3.18 -22.42
C GLU A 153 -7.98 1.97 -22.70
N GLU A 154 -8.48 0.78 -22.40
CA GLU A 154 -7.80 -0.50 -22.63
C GLU A 154 -8.82 -1.51 -23.17
N PRO A 155 -8.82 -1.82 -24.47
CA PRO A 155 -9.88 -2.62 -25.09
C PRO A 155 -10.07 -4.02 -24.51
N ALA A 156 -9.04 -4.58 -23.86
CA ALA A 156 -9.09 -5.90 -23.23
C ALA A 156 -9.68 -5.88 -21.81
N PHE A 157 -10.02 -4.69 -21.28
CA PHE A 157 -10.53 -4.54 -19.92
C PHE A 157 -11.74 -3.62 -19.82
N ASP A 158 -12.72 -3.97 -18.97
CA ASP A 158 -13.88 -3.11 -18.73
C ASP A 158 -13.51 -1.79 -18.03
N THR A 159 -12.40 -1.82 -17.26
CA THR A 159 -11.72 -0.63 -16.80
C THR A 159 -10.24 -0.86 -16.56
N ALA A 160 -9.46 0.16 -16.88
CA ALA A 160 -8.06 0.27 -16.50
C ALA A 160 -7.82 1.64 -15.85
N VAL A 161 -6.97 1.68 -14.84
CA VAL A 161 -6.75 2.86 -14.00
C VAL A 161 -5.26 2.98 -13.68
N MET A 162 -4.70 4.17 -13.89
CA MET A 162 -3.40 4.54 -13.35
C MET A 162 -3.58 5.25 -12.01
N LEU A 163 -2.92 4.74 -10.98
CA LEU A 163 -2.88 5.28 -9.62
C LEU A 163 -1.42 5.54 -9.25
N GLU A 164 -1.18 6.50 -8.36
CA GLU A 164 0.16 6.73 -7.80
C GLU A 164 0.17 6.20 -6.36
N MET A 165 0.82 5.05 -6.11
CA MET A 165 0.95 4.53 -4.75
C MET A 165 1.90 5.43 -3.96
N LEU A 166 3.08 5.68 -4.51
CA LEU A 166 4.09 6.62 -4.04
C LEU A 166 4.66 7.38 -5.25
N PRO A 167 5.37 8.52 -5.08
CA PRO A 167 5.85 9.32 -6.20
C PRO A 167 6.67 8.58 -7.27
N ARG A 168 7.41 7.53 -6.87
CA ARG A 168 8.22 6.68 -7.79
C ARG A 168 7.61 5.30 -8.06
N ILE A 169 6.42 5.02 -7.54
CA ILE A 169 5.79 3.71 -7.65
C ILE A 169 4.35 3.88 -8.15
N PRO A 170 4.17 4.03 -9.48
CA PRO A 170 2.85 4.01 -10.07
C PRO A 170 2.27 2.60 -10.03
N VAL A 171 0.94 2.53 -9.98
CA VAL A 171 0.15 1.30 -9.97
C VAL A 171 -0.78 1.30 -11.16
N PHE A 172 -0.63 0.29 -12.01
CA PHE A 172 -1.56 0.04 -13.09
C PHE A 172 -2.57 -1.01 -12.65
N PHE A 173 -3.81 -0.58 -12.45
CA PHE A 173 -4.91 -1.41 -11.98
C PHE A 173 -5.87 -1.70 -13.14
N ARG A 174 -6.24 -2.97 -13.32
CA ARG A 174 -7.15 -3.42 -14.38
C ARG A 174 -8.23 -4.31 -13.78
N PHE A 175 -9.43 -4.20 -14.31
CA PHE A 175 -10.58 -4.94 -13.80
C PHE A 175 -11.55 -5.28 -14.93
N ASN A 176 -11.98 -6.53 -14.94
CA ASN A 176 -13.12 -7.03 -15.71
C ASN A 176 -14.23 -7.36 -14.75
N ASP A 177 -15.43 -6.89 -15.05
CA ASP A 177 -16.59 -7.22 -14.25
C ASP A 177 -17.03 -8.66 -14.51
N GLN A 178 -17.88 -9.18 -13.64
CA GLN A 178 -18.49 -10.48 -13.84
C GLN A 178 -19.43 -10.44 -15.05
N ASP A 179 -19.45 -11.53 -15.80
CA ASP A 179 -20.44 -11.78 -16.84
C ASP A 179 -21.08 -13.16 -16.63
N ASP A 180 -21.88 -13.61 -17.60
CA ASP A 180 -22.59 -14.89 -17.52
C ASP A 180 -21.65 -16.11 -17.48
N MET A 181 -20.39 -15.96 -17.89
CA MET A 181 -19.41 -17.04 -18.04
C MET A 181 -18.26 -16.96 -17.03
N PHE A 182 -17.88 -15.77 -16.59
CA PHE A 182 -16.69 -15.53 -15.79
C PHE A 182 -16.98 -14.63 -14.58
N PRO A 183 -16.42 -14.95 -13.40
CA PRO A 183 -16.46 -14.03 -12.27
C PRO A 183 -15.61 -12.79 -12.56
N ALA A 184 -15.86 -11.71 -11.82
CA ALA A 184 -15.03 -10.51 -11.86
C ALA A 184 -13.55 -10.84 -11.62
N GLN A 185 -12.66 -10.18 -12.33
CA GLN A 185 -11.22 -10.38 -12.24
C GLN A 185 -10.50 -9.04 -12.10
N SER A 186 -9.48 -9.03 -11.25
CA SER A 186 -8.64 -7.86 -11.03
C SER A 186 -7.17 -8.18 -11.26
N SER A 187 -6.42 -7.20 -11.75
CA SER A 187 -4.97 -7.29 -11.90
C SER A 187 -4.35 -5.99 -11.42
N ILE A 188 -3.35 -6.10 -10.54
CA ILE A 188 -2.57 -4.97 -10.03
C ILE A 188 -1.14 -5.18 -10.49
N LEU A 189 -0.63 -4.18 -11.21
CA LEU A 189 0.70 -4.20 -11.80
C LEU A 189 1.51 -3.03 -11.28
N PHE A 190 2.80 -3.28 -11.18
CA PHE A 190 3.82 -2.32 -10.81
C PHE A 190 4.87 -2.28 -11.92
N ARG A 191 5.59 -1.17 -12.03
CA ARG A 191 6.81 -1.15 -12.82
C ARG A 191 7.83 -2.09 -12.18
N GLN A 192 8.60 -2.83 -12.99
CA GLN A 192 9.66 -3.72 -12.49
C GLN A 192 10.63 -2.98 -11.57
N SER A 193 10.88 -1.69 -11.80
CA SER A 193 11.70 -0.84 -10.95
C SER A 193 11.19 -0.66 -9.50
N ALA A 194 9.94 -1.03 -9.19
CA ALA A 194 9.39 -0.92 -7.84
C ALA A 194 10.23 -1.68 -6.80
N GLU A 195 10.86 -2.81 -7.18
CA GLU A 195 11.75 -3.59 -6.31
C GLU A 195 13.02 -2.84 -5.87
N LYS A 196 13.36 -1.74 -6.55
CA LYS A 196 14.48 -0.86 -6.18
C LYS A 196 14.07 0.21 -5.17
N HIS A 197 12.78 0.47 -5.05
CA HIS A 197 12.23 1.52 -4.20
C HIS A 197 11.64 0.97 -2.89
N LEU A 198 11.15 -0.27 -2.92
CA LEU A 198 10.54 -0.97 -1.80
C LEU A 198 10.80 -2.47 -1.88
N ASP A 199 11.01 -3.07 -0.72
CA ASP A 199 10.96 -4.51 -0.56
C ASP A 199 9.55 -5.08 -0.81
N MET A 200 9.49 -6.40 -1.01
CA MET A 200 8.26 -7.09 -1.39
C MET A 200 7.18 -7.05 -0.30
N GLU A 201 7.59 -7.01 0.98
CA GLU A 201 6.63 -6.88 2.08
C GLU A 201 5.93 -5.52 2.04
N CYS A 202 6.69 -4.44 1.86
CA CYS A 202 6.15 -3.09 1.74
C CYS A 202 5.34 -2.91 0.45
N LEU A 203 5.77 -3.49 -0.67
CA LEU A 203 4.99 -3.47 -1.91
C LEU A 203 3.65 -4.22 -1.75
N ALA A 204 3.65 -5.34 -1.02
CA ALA A 204 2.42 -6.07 -0.69
C ALA A 204 1.50 -5.27 0.24
N ILE A 205 2.05 -4.59 1.26
CA ILE A 205 1.31 -3.67 2.12
C ILE A 205 0.66 -2.57 1.28
N GLY A 206 1.43 -1.95 0.38
CA GLY A 206 0.96 -0.87 -0.48
C GLY A 206 -0.17 -1.29 -1.42
N GLY A 207 -0.05 -2.45 -2.06
CA GLY A 207 -1.12 -3.00 -2.88
C GLY A 207 -2.36 -3.42 -2.07
N THR A 208 -2.18 -4.01 -0.88
CA THR A 208 -3.31 -4.37 0.00
C THR A 208 -4.02 -3.14 0.55
N TYR A 209 -3.29 -2.07 0.83
CA TYR A 209 -3.84 -0.82 1.33
C TYR A 209 -4.80 -0.18 0.32
N LEU A 210 -4.53 -0.30 -0.99
CA LEU A 210 -5.42 0.13 -2.06
C LEU A 210 -6.83 -0.45 -1.89
N THR A 211 -6.95 -1.74 -1.59
CA THR A 211 -8.25 -2.41 -1.35
C THR A 211 -9.06 -1.70 -0.27
N GLY A 212 -8.42 -1.40 0.87
CA GLY A 212 -9.07 -0.70 1.97
C GLY A 212 -9.51 0.71 1.59
N LEU A 213 -8.74 1.42 0.77
CA LEU A 213 -9.11 2.74 0.26
C LEU A 213 -10.29 2.68 -0.71
N LEU A 214 -10.30 1.71 -1.62
CA LEU A 214 -11.39 1.51 -2.58
C LEU A 214 -12.70 1.22 -1.85
N ILE A 215 -12.68 0.32 -0.87
CA ILE A 215 -13.86 -0.01 -0.05
C ILE A 215 -14.35 1.20 0.74
N ARG A 216 -13.49 1.90 1.48
CA ARG A 216 -13.90 3.13 2.21
C ARG A 216 -14.41 4.22 1.28
N GLY A 217 -13.96 4.22 0.04
CA GLY A 217 -14.46 5.10 -1.00
C GLY A 217 -15.95 4.92 -1.24
N THR A 218 -16.51 3.73 -1.05
CA THR A 218 -17.93 3.44 -1.30
C THR A 218 -18.86 4.00 -0.22
N ASP A 219 -18.38 4.07 1.02
CA ASP A 219 -19.21 4.51 2.17
C ASP A 219 -19.58 5.99 2.10
N LYS A 220 -18.83 6.79 1.34
CA LYS A 220 -19.12 8.23 1.15
C LYS A 220 -20.22 8.52 0.12
N GLU A 221 -20.74 7.52 -0.58
CA GLU A 221 -21.89 7.67 -1.49
C GLU A 221 -23.23 7.35 -0.80
N ALA A 222 -23.21 6.79 0.42
CA ALA A 222 -24.41 6.39 1.17
C ALA A 222 -24.91 7.48 2.16
N GLY A 223 -24.44 8.72 2.03
CA GLY A 223 -24.77 9.86 2.91
C GLY A 223 -25.23 11.09 2.14
#